data_AF-A0A645E6P5-F1
#
_entry.id   AF-A0A645E6P5-F1
#
_cell.length_a   1.000
_cell.length_b   1.000
_cell.length_c   1.000
_cell.angle_alpha   90.00
_cell.angle_beta   90.00
_cell.angle_gamma   90.00
#
_symmetry.space_group_name_H-M   'P 1'
#
loop_
_entity.id
_entity.type
_entity.pdbx_description
1 polymer ?
#
loop_
_entity_poly.entity_id
_entity_poly.type
_entity_poly.pdbx_seq_one_letter_code
_entity_poly.pdbx_strand_id
1 'polypeptide(L)' 'MTQTSPKPWRKKYRVLMLKGSFLLFWPGFYFAYIGGIQNHPLLIGASYAFLGLAALLAMLIQK' A
#
# COMPACT_ATOMS: atom_id res chain seq x y z
N MET A 1 -20.04 -19.39 -21.89
CA MET A 1 -19.17 -19.20 -20.71
C MET A 1 -17.82 -18.71 -21.21
N THR A 2 -17.58 -17.39 -21.17
CA THR A 2 -16.32 -16.80 -21.64
C THR A 2 -15.23 -16.99 -20.59
N GLN A 3 -14.41 -18.03 -20.78
CA GLN A 3 -13.17 -18.22 -20.02
C GLN A 3 -12.18 -17.11 -20.41
N THR A 4 -12.11 -16.06 -19.61
CA THR A 4 -11.07 -15.04 -19.72
C THR A 4 -9.78 -15.59 -19.13
N SER A 5 -8.97 -16.23 -19.97
CA SER A 5 -7.59 -16.59 -19.62
C SER A 5 -6.92 -15.38 -18.96
N PRO A 6 -6.37 -15.53 -17.73
CA PRO A 6 -5.78 -14.39 -17.03
C PRO A 6 -4.60 -13.89 -17.85
N LYS A 7 -4.76 -12.71 -18.49
CA LYS A 7 -3.71 -12.09 -19.31
C LYS A 7 -2.41 -12.07 -18.49
N PRO A 8 -1.28 -12.59 -19.00
CA PRO A 8 -0.03 -12.71 -18.24
C PRO A 8 0.51 -11.35 -17.75
N TRP A 9 0.09 -10.26 -18.40
CA TRP A 9 0.35 -8.89 -17.99
C TRP A 9 -0.23 -8.56 -16.61
N ARG A 10 -1.45 -9.05 -16.27
CA ARG A 10 -2.09 -8.81 -14.96
C ARG A 10 -1.27 -9.39 -13.81
N LYS A 11 -0.56 -10.52 -14.02
CA LYS A 11 0.35 -11.12 -13.03
C LYS A 11 1.60 -10.27 -12.77
N LYS A 12 2.20 -9.70 -13.83
CA LYS A 12 3.42 -8.88 -13.71
C LYS A 12 3.16 -7.58 -12.95
N TYR A 13 2.04 -6.89 -13.23
CA TYR A 13 1.64 -5.70 -12.48
C TYR A 13 1.21 -6.03 -11.04
N ARG A 14 0.60 -7.20 -10.80
CA ARG A 14 0.21 -7.64 -9.45
C ARG A 14 1.39 -7.63 -8.48
N VAL A 15 2.50 -8.25 -8.88
CA VAL A 15 3.71 -8.36 -8.05
C VAL A 15 4.38 -7.01 -7.85
N LEU A 16 4.39 -6.17 -8.89
CA LEU A 16 4.98 -4.83 -8.85
C LEU A 16 4.18 -3.89 -7.95
N MET A 17 2.85 -3.95 -8.03
CA MET A 17 1.95 -3.19 -7.17
C MET A 17 1.99 -3.71 -5.72
N LEU A 18 2.11 -5.02 -5.49
CA LEU A 18 2.29 -5.59 -4.14
C LEU A 18 3.61 -5.15 -3.52
N LYS A 19 4.70 -5.18 -4.29
CA LYS A 19 5.99 -4.62 -3.89
C LYS A 19 5.87 -3.12 -3.60
N GLY A 20 5.14 -2.37 -4.43
CA GLY A 20 4.86 -0.96 -4.21
C GLY A 20 4.10 -0.70 -2.91
N SER A 21 3.02 -1.44 -2.64
CA SER A 21 2.27 -1.36 -1.38
C SER A 21 3.13 -1.71 -0.18
N PHE A 22 3.94 -2.76 -0.25
CA PHE A 22 4.89 -3.12 0.81
C PHE A 22 5.94 -2.02 1.03
N LEU A 23 6.43 -1.41 -0.06
CA LEU A 23 7.40 -0.33 0.00
C LEU A 23 6.79 0.96 0.57
N LEU A 24 5.50 1.22 0.35
CA LEU A 24 4.76 2.33 0.96
C LEU A 24 4.41 2.07 2.44
N PHE A 25 4.26 0.80 2.82
CA PHE A 25 3.95 0.42 4.19
C PHE A 25 5.10 0.71 5.16
N TRP A 26 6.35 0.49 4.71
CA TRP A 26 7.56 0.72 5.51
C TRP A 26 7.74 2.16 6.00
N PRO A 27 7.69 3.20 5.14
CA PRO A 27 7.77 4.59 5.59
C PRO A 27 6.56 4.96 6.43
N GLY A 28 5.34 4.48 6.12
CA GLY A 28 4.16 4.70 6.95
C GLY A 28 4.38 4.23 8.41
N PHE A 29 4.95 3.04 8.58
CA PHE A 29 5.27 2.50 9.90
C PHE A 29 6.37 3.30 10.62
N TYR A 30 7.41 3.72 9.90
CA TYR A 30 8.48 4.57 10.43
C TYR A 30 7.96 5.95 10.89
N PHE A 31 7.10 6.58 10.09
CA PHE A 31 6.45 7.85 10.43
C PHE A 31 5.50 7.69 11.63
N ALA A 32 4.78 6.56 11.73
CA ALA A 32 3.94 6.27 12.90
C ALA A 32 4.78 6.09 14.17
N TYR A 33 5.92 5.39 14.08
CA TYR A 33 6.82 5.16 15.21
C TYR A 33 7.45 6.47 15.71
N ILE A 34 8.00 7.29 14.80
CA ILE A 34 8.56 8.60 15.18
C ILE A 34 7.46 9.55 15.64
N GLY A 35 6.33 9.59 14.94
CA GLY A 35 5.19 10.44 15.30
C GLY A 35 4.61 10.09 16.67
N GLY A 36 4.58 8.81 17.01
CA GLY A 36 4.18 8.32 18.34
C GLY A 36 5.19 8.64 19.43
N ILE A 37 6.49 8.48 19.17
CA ILE A 37 7.56 8.83 20.14
C ILE A 37 7.60 10.34 20.39
N GLN A 38 7.45 11.15 19.35
CA GLN A 38 7.50 12.61 19.44
C GLN A 38 6.14 13.24 19.74
N ASN A 39 5.07 12.45 19.91
CA ASN A 39 3.69 12.91 20.09
C ASN A 39 3.26 14.00 19.08
N HIS A 40 3.75 13.91 17.84
CA HIS A 40 3.45 14.88 16.80
C HIS A 40 2.23 14.44 15.96
N PRO A 41 1.06 15.08 16.11
CA PRO A 41 -0.17 14.64 15.47
C PRO A 41 -0.13 14.70 13.94
N LEU A 42 0.69 15.60 13.37
CA LEU A 42 0.90 15.70 11.92
C LEU A 42 1.61 14.48 11.33
N LEU A 43 2.65 13.97 12.00
CA LEU A 43 3.35 12.76 11.56
C LEU A 43 2.46 11.51 11.68
N ILE A 44 1.66 11.46 12.75
CA ILE A 44 0.65 10.41 12.94
C ILE A 44 -0.39 10.48 11.80
N GLY A 45 -0.93 11.66 11.49
CA GLY A 45 -1.86 11.85 10.36
C GLY A 45 -1.27 11.45 9.01
N ALA A 46 -0.02 11.83 8.74
CA ALA A 46 0.70 11.43 7.53
C ALA A 46 0.85 9.90 7.45
N SER A 47 1.15 9.22 8.56
CA SER A 47 1.28 7.76 8.59
C SER A 47 -0.03 7.04 8.24
N TYR A 48 -1.18 7.54 8.71
CA TYR A 48 -2.50 7.04 8.33
C TYR A 48 -2.80 7.27 6.84
N ALA A 49 -2.39 8.40 6.28
CA ALA A 49 -2.55 8.67 4.84
C ALA A 49 -1.73 7.69 3.99
N PHE A 50 -0.49 7.39 4.38
CA PHE A 50 0.35 6.38 3.70
C PHE A 50 -0.22 4.96 3.84
N LEU A 51 -0.73 4.59 5.02
CA LEU A 51 -1.41 3.31 5.25
C LEU A 51 -2.66 3.18 4.39
N GLY A 52 -3.48 4.23 4.34
CA GLY A 52 -4.69 4.28 3.51
C GLY A 52 -4.37 4.12 2.03
N LEU A 53 -3.36 4.81 1.52
CA LEU A 53 -2.87 4.68 0.14
C LEU A 53 -2.35 3.27 -0.16
N ALA A 54 -1.56 2.68 0.73
CA ALA A 54 -1.05 1.33 0.57
C ALA A 54 -2.19 0.29 0.52
N ALA A 55 -3.21 0.44 1.38
CA ALA A 55 -4.39 -0.41 1.42
C ALA A 55 -5.27 -0.25 0.16
N LEU A 56 -5.44 0.99 -0.32
CA LEU A 56 -6.17 1.28 -1.56
C LEU A 56 -5.50 0.64 -2.78
N LEU A 57 -4.17 0.73 -2.87
CA LEU A 57 -3.37 0.02 -3.86
C LEU A 57 -3.57 -1.49 -3.75
N ALA A 58 -3.50 -2.06 -2.54
CA ALA A 58 -3.71 -3.49 -2.34
C ALA A 58 -5.10 -3.96 -2.76
N MET A 59 -6.13 -3.13 -2.53
CA MET A 59 -7.52 -3.42 -2.92
C MET A 59 -7.70 -3.34 -4.45
N LEU A 60 -7.04 -2.37 -5.11
CA LEU A 60 -7.06 -2.23 -6.57
C LEU A 60 -6.45 -3.45 -7.29
N ILE A 61 -5.46 -4.09 -6.65
CA ILE A 61 -4.79 -5.31 -7.15
C ILE A 61 -5.68 -6.55 -7.07
N GLN A 62 -6.64 -6.57 -6.13
CA GLN A 62 -7.55 -7.70 -5.95
C GLN A 62 -8.77 -7.64 -6.90
N LYS A 63 -9.14 -6.45 -7.41
CA LYS A 63 -10.22 -6.24 -8.38
C LYS A 63 -9.79 -6.56 -9.82
#